data_AF-A0A1G2Y7B8-F1
#
_entry.id   AF-A0A1G2Y7B8-F1
#
_cell.length_a   1.000
_cell.length_b   1.000
_cell.length_c   1.000
_cell.angle_alpha   90.00
_cell.angle_beta   90.00
_cell.angle_gamma   90.00
#
_symmetry.space_group_name_H-M   'P 1'
#
loop_
_entity.id
_entity.type
_entity.pdbx_description
1 polymer ?
#
loop_
_entity_poly.entity_id
_entity_poly.type
_entity_poly.pdbx_seq_one_letter_code
_entity_poly.pdbx_strand_id
1 'polypeptide(L)'
;MLRKEYFRLLVLGIISILSGFVTSGVAVANINDQVAQLDFATTTLSGIVTIFGEPLKYFRGSEIFTKDNLPSIYYMQYPNGFSIVMANGHINELRFESASTGYLFKGEIQIGSPLTSVLSVVGQPTQTITGQQCGWQDGILYKDINGTVGYCYYLRSDENVRFFFTSYKVIAIYLTGNTVSPPVPAMKEFDDVRSMDLSGMNLAGRNGLIETLTFNIETIWPAAARMPADCEPNELMAAAMNPGLGIREIHGRGITGAGVNVAIIDQPMYLDHPEYTGKIAAYYDTGCGGEQSSMHGPAVTSLLVGKNCGTAPGANVYFAAVPSWKQDAAYYANALNWIVAQNKALPASSKIRVVSVSAAPSGSGSPYLYNNQMWNDAVALAAADNILVLDCSSNHGFIGACWLDPNDREDVTKCVSGFPGSSSLPNLEDVLTPSSARTTAQHYDYQGRNSYIYWGRGGLSWSIPYCAGVLAMGWQIRPELTADEMVEILFSSAYTNANGAKIIDPQKFISSLTPATPEEIAVSKIRQAIAEKQKALEAIDNARQGEQTACDAVKELFAGGKSSMKKVDIIIAMQKIHSAVQHLEQSADALRKSIEKLKDALRTLGFEP
;
A
#
# COMPACT_ATOMS: atom_id res chain seq x y z
N MET A 1 -51.83 -23.14 22.75
CA MET A 1 -50.99 -23.29 23.97
C MET A 1 -49.73 -24.02 23.51
N LEU A 2 -48.52 -23.51 23.84
CA LEU A 2 -47.20 -23.86 23.28
C LEU A 2 -46.78 -23.12 21.99
N ARG A 3 -46.57 -21.79 22.13
CA ARG A 3 -45.56 -21.00 21.40
C ARG A 3 -45.44 -19.63 22.10
N LYS A 4 -44.71 -19.58 23.22
CA LYS A 4 -44.21 -18.37 23.90
C LYS A 4 -43.49 -18.78 25.20
N GLU A 5 -42.34 -19.45 25.12
CA GLU A 5 -41.47 -19.62 26.31
C GLU A 5 -40.02 -20.10 26.04
N TYR A 6 -39.46 -19.91 24.83
CA TYR A 6 -38.06 -20.29 24.53
C TYR A 6 -37.11 -19.10 24.31
N PHE A 7 -37.48 -17.89 24.73
CA PHE A 7 -36.66 -16.68 24.56
C PHE A 7 -36.16 -16.06 25.89
N ARG A 8 -36.11 -16.83 26.98
CA ARG A 8 -35.70 -16.31 28.31
C ARG A 8 -34.70 -17.16 29.10
N LEU A 9 -34.06 -18.17 28.51
CA LEU A 9 -33.15 -19.09 29.21
C LEU A 9 -31.81 -19.30 28.45
N LEU A 10 -31.18 -18.21 28.03
CA LEU A 10 -29.77 -18.23 27.60
C LEU A 10 -29.02 -16.95 28.03
N VAL A 11 -29.41 -16.40 29.18
CA VAL A 11 -28.66 -15.39 29.93
C VAL A 11 -28.69 -15.89 31.37
N LEU A 12 -27.50 -16.13 31.95
CA LEU A 12 -27.20 -16.74 33.26
C LEU A 12 -26.75 -18.21 33.16
N GLY A 13 -25.44 -18.44 33.25
CA GLY A 13 -24.91 -19.71 33.77
C GLY A 13 -23.75 -20.38 33.03
N ILE A 14 -22.67 -19.66 32.69
CA ILE A 14 -21.32 -20.26 32.70
C ILE A 14 -20.40 -19.31 33.49
N ILE A 15 -20.42 -19.48 34.81
CA ILE A 15 -19.43 -18.96 35.75
C ILE A 15 -18.59 -20.18 36.18
N SER A 16 -17.28 -19.98 36.25
CA SER A 16 -16.24 -20.87 36.83
C SER A 16 -15.54 -21.80 35.83
N ILE A 17 -14.44 -21.32 35.25
CA ILE A 17 -13.08 -21.90 35.28
C ILE A 17 -12.20 -20.94 34.47
N LEU A 18 -11.40 -20.13 35.16
CA LEU A 18 -10.09 -19.61 34.75
C LEU A 18 -9.61 -18.64 35.84
N SER A 19 -9.09 -19.23 36.91
CA SER A 19 -8.14 -18.59 37.81
C SER A 19 -6.84 -18.36 37.03
N GLY A 20 -6.72 -17.18 36.42
CA GLY A 20 -5.51 -16.67 35.83
C GLY A 20 -5.62 -15.14 35.85
N PHE A 21 -4.98 -14.52 36.84
CA PHE A 21 -4.86 -13.07 36.93
C PHE A 21 -4.22 -12.53 35.64
N VAL A 22 -5.05 -12.04 34.73
CA VAL A 22 -4.65 -11.00 33.79
C VAL A 22 -5.02 -9.71 34.50
N THR A 23 -4.05 -9.11 35.18
CA THR A 23 -4.11 -7.68 35.47
C THR A 23 -4.21 -6.98 34.12
N SER A 24 -5.42 -6.61 33.72
CA SER A 24 -5.64 -5.61 32.70
C SER A 24 -4.94 -4.35 33.20
N GLY A 25 -3.73 -4.10 32.70
CA GLY A 25 -3.08 -2.81 32.83
C GLY A 25 -3.97 -1.80 32.14
N VAL A 26 -4.82 -1.13 32.91
CA VAL A 26 -5.36 0.16 32.49
C VAL A 26 -4.13 0.98 32.14
N ALA A 27 -3.99 1.35 30.86
CA ALA A 27 -2.93 2.25 30.44
C ALA A 27 -3.00 3.47 31.36
N VAL A 28 -1.94 3.69 32.15
CA VAL A 28 -1.80 4.92 32.91
C VAL A 28 -1.85 6.02 31.86
N ALA A 29 -2.87 6.87 31.89
CA ALA A 29 -3.03 7.94 30.92
C ALA A 29 -1.72 8.75 30.88
N ASN A 30 -1.17 8.94 29.69
CA ASN A 30 0.05 9.70 29.49
C ASN A 30 -0.25 11.18 29.77
N ILE A 31 0.52 11.81 30.66
CA ILE A 31 0.36 13.23 31.01
C ILE A 31 0.41 14.14 29.78
N ASN A 32 1.19 13.78 28.75
CA ASN A 32 1.26 14.53 27.50
C ASN A 32 -0.09 14.56 26.76
N ASP A 33 -0.80 13.43 26.72
CA ASP A 33 -2.11 13.31 26.06
C ASP A 33 -3.20 14.03 26.86
N GLN A 34 -3.08 14.04 28.20
CA GLN A 34 -4.00 14.80 29.06
C GLN A 34 -3.80 16.31 28.90
N VAL A 35 -2.55 16.77 28.84
CA VAL A 35 -2.22 18.18 28.61
C VAL A 35 -2.68 18.65 27.23
N ALA A 36 -2.56 17.80 26.20
CA ALA A 36 -2.99 18.12 24.84
C ALA A 36 -4.51 18.37 24.70
N GLN A 37 -5.32 17.92 25.65
CA GLN A 37 -6.76 18.16 25.68
C GLN A 37 -7.13 19.54 26.26
N LEU A 38 -6.17 20.26 26.85
CA LEU A 38 -6.42 21.55 27.47
C LEU A 38 -6.34 22.71 26.48
N ASP A 39 -7.28 23.63 26.63
CA ASP A 39 -7.24 24.98 26.09
C ASP A 39 -7.16 25.96 27.27
N PHE A 40 -6.09 26.76 27.34
CA PHE A 40 -5.85 27.66 28.47
C PHE A 40 -6.91 28.75 28.59
N ALA A 41 -7.48 29.18 27.45
CA ALA A 41 -8.48 30.23 27.41
C ALA A 41 -9.88 29.68 27.75
N THR A 42 -10.21 28.46 27.32
CA THR A 42 -11.60 27.97 27.39
C THR A 42 -11.83 26.85 28.42
N THR A 43 -10.79 26.15 28.86
CA THR A 43 -10.97 25.02 29.79
C THR A 43 -11.27 25.50 31.20
N THR A 44 -12.45 25.14 31.70
CA THR A 44 -12.91 25.48 33.05
C THR A 44 -12.40 24.48 34.09
N LEU A 45 -12.52 24.83 35.38
CA LEU A 45 -12.23 23.94 36.50
C LEU A 45 -12.90 22.57 36.37
N SER A 46 -14.15 22.50 35.89
CA SER A 46 -14.84 21.22 35.69
C SER A 46 -14.17 20.38 34.61
N GLY A 47 -13.75 20.99 33.51
CA GLY A 47 -13.05 20.29 32.42
C GLY A 47 -11.70 19.74 32.89
N ILE A 48 -10.96 20.50 33.69
CA ILE A 48 -9.69 20.05 34.29
C ILE A 48 -9.92 18.81 35.16
N VAL A 49 -10.94 18.84 36.03
CA VAL A 49 -11.27 17.70 36.89
C VAL A 49 -11.70 16.48 36.07
N THR A 50 -12.37 16.66 34.93
CA THR A 50 -12.69 15.56 34.02
C THR A 50 -11.44 14.93 33.41
N ILE A 51 -10.43 15.73 33.05
CA ILE A 51 -9.21 15.24 32.37
C ILE A 51 -8.22 14.60 33.35
N PHE A 52 -7.98 15.25 34.50
CA PHE A 52 -6.93 14.85 35.45
C PHE A 52 -7.46 14.21 36.74
N GLY A 53 -8.78 14.20 36.95
CA GLY A 53 -9.39 13.87 38.23
C GLY A 53 -9.33 15.03 39.23
N GLU A 54 -9.85 14.78 40.44
CA GLU A 54 -9.80 15.75 41.53
C GLU A 54 -8.34 15.96 42.00
N PRO A 55 -7.90 17.21 42.21
CA PRO A 55 -6.57 17.48 42.76
C PRO A 55 -6.49 17.04 44.22
N LEU A 56 -5.26 16.81 44.69
CA LEU A 56 -4.96 16.49 46.09
C LEU A 56 -5.38 17.62 47.03
N LYS A 57 -5.23 18.87 46.58
CA LYS A 57 -5.70 20.07 47.29
C LYS A 57 -5.76 21.29 46.38
N TYR A 58 -6.56 22.27 46.81
CA TYR A 58 -6.57 23.63 46.30
C TYR A 58 -5.85 24.55 47.29
N PHE A 59 -4.90 25.36 46.86
CA PHE A 59 -4.12 26.18 47.79
C PHE A 59 -3.64 27.51 47.20
N ARG A 60 -3.29 28.45 48.07
CA ARG A 60 -2.60 29.71 47.72
C ARG A 60 -1.67 30.08 48.87
N GLY A 61 -0.36 30.12 48.61
CA GLY A 61 0.61 30.26 49.69
C GLY A 61 0.49 29.10 50.69
N SER A 62 0.28 29.41 51.97
CA SER A 62 0.05 28.41 53.03
C SER A 62 -1.42 28.04 53.26
N GLU A 63 -2.37 28.73 52.63
CA GLU A 63 -3.81 28.52 52.82
C GLU A 63 -4.35 27.41 51.91
N ILE A 64 -5.25 26.59 52.43
CA ILE A 64 -5.94 25.50 51.71
C ILE A 64 -7.43 25.84 51.59
N PHE A 65 -8.00 25.62 50.41
CA PHE A 65 -9.37 25.98 50.07
C PHE A 65 -10.23 24.76 49.73
N THR A 66 -11.54 24.92 49.86
CA THR A 66 -12.53 23.97 49.32
C THR A 66 -12.94 24.39 47.91
N LYS A 67 -13.44 23.43 47.11
CA LYS A 67 -13.86 23.67 45.72
C LYS A 67 -14.94 24.75 45.58
N ASP A 68 -15.79 24.90 46.59
CA ASP A 68 -16.90 25.87 46.61
C ASP A 68 -16.48 27.28 47.08
N ASN A 69 -15.23 27.46 47.54
CA ASN A 69 -14.73 28.72 48.08
C ASN A 69 -13.29 29.02 47.59
N LEU A 70 -13.13 29.10 46.28
CA LEU A 70 -11.82 29.34 45.64
C LEU A 70 -11.57 30.84 45.42
N PRO A 71 -10.37 31.35 45.74
CA PRO A 71 -10.00 32.74 45.45
C PRO A 71 -9.81 32.97 43.95
N SER A 72 -9.64 34.23 43.53
CA SER A 72 -9.42 34.55 42.10
C SER A 72 -8.14 33.94 41.52
N ILE A 73 -7.13 33.66 42.34
CA ILE A 73 -5.91 32.95 41.94
C ILE A 73 -5.62 31.84 42.94
N TYR A 74 -5.52 30.60 42.46
CA TYR A 74 -5.22 29.42 43.28
C TYR A 74 -4.46 28.37 42.49
N TYR A 75 -3.92 27.40 43.22
CA TYR A 75 -3.18 26.26 42.69
C TYR A 75 -3.95 24.97 42.92
N MET A 76 -3.96 24.09 41.93
CA MET A 76 -4.45 22.72 42.02
C MET A 76 -3.24 21.78 42.05
N GLN A 77 -3.04 21.07 43.17
CA GLN A 77 -1.91 20.14 43.31
C GLN A 77 -2.31 18.74 42.84
N TYR A 78 -1.49 18.13 41.98
CA TYR A 78 -1.60 16.74 41.57
C TYR A 78 -0.39 15.92 42.04
N PRO A 79 -0.46 14.58 41.99
CA PRO A 79 0.68 13.72 42.26
C PRO A 79 1.89 14.01 41.37
N ASN A 80 3.04 13.44 41.74
CA ASN A 80 4.26 13.42 40.94
C ASN A 80 4.84 14.79 40.54
N GLY A 81 4.51 15.87 41.27
CA GLY A 81 5.06 17.20 41.01
C GLY A 81 4.41 17.94 39.85
N PHE A 82 3.17 17.60 39.50
CA PHE A 82 2.33 18.35 38.57
C PHE A 82 1.38 19.30 39.33
N SER A 83 1.24 20.54 38.87
CA SER A 83 0.22 21.46 39.39
C SER A 83 -0.30 22.41 38.33
N ILE A 84 -1.51 22.92 38.55
CA ILE A 84 -2.18 23.87 37.64
C ILE A 84 -2.45 25.16 38.41
N VAL A 85 -2.06 26.29 37.84
CA VAL A 85 -2.36 27.62 38.37
C VAL A 85 -3.60 28.13 37.67
N MET A 86 -4.62 28.46 38.45
CA MET A 86 -5.86 29.05 37.96
C MET A 86 -5.87 30.54 38.28
N ALA A 87 -6.30 31.36 37.34
CA ALA A 87 -6.54 32.78 37.53
C ALA A 87 -7.86 33.20 36.87
N ASN A 88 -8.74 33.85 37.63
CA ASN A 88 -10.04 34.34 37.19
C ASN A 88 -10.90 33.28 36.45
N GLY A 89 -10.81 32.02 36.89
CA GLY A 89 -11.57 30.90 36.31
C GLY A 89 -10.91 30.21 35.11
N HIS A 90 -9.75 30.67 34.66
CA HIS A 90 -9.00 30.12 33.53
C HIS A 90 -7.64 29.56 33.95
N ILE A 91 -7.05 28.73 33.10
CA ILE A 91 -5.70 28.19 33.31
C ILE A 91 -4.71 29.32 33.04
N ASN A 92 -3.94 29.68 34.07
CA ASN A 92 -2.85 30.64 33.94
C ASN A 92 -1.53 29.94 33.60
N GLU A 93 -1.29 28.76 34.19
CA GLU A 93 -0.03 28.04 34.00
C GLU A 93 -0.15 26.56 34.36
N LEU A 94 0.53 25.69 33.63
CA LEU A 94 0.77 24.29 34.00
C LEU A 94 2.21 24.14 34.47
N ARG A 95 2.44 23.46 35.59
CA ARG A 95 3.77 23.34 36.21
C ARG A 95 4.17 21.88 36.37
N PHE A 96 5.34 21.54 35.84
CA PHE A 96 5.98 20.24 35.98
C PHE A 96 7.31 20.43 36.73
N GLU A 97 7.45 19.78 37.89
CA GLU A 97 8.57 20.00 38.82
C GLU A 97 9.27 18.70 39.25
N SER A 98 8.89 17.57 38.67
CA SER A 98 9.50 16.27 38.95
C SER A 98 9.52 15.38 37.72
N ALA A 99 10.61 14.62 37.56
CA ALA A 99 10.77 13.65 36.48
C ALA A 99 9.70 12.54 36.52
N SER A 100 9.14 12.26 37.70
CA SER A 100 8.04 11.30 37.86
C SER A 100 6.73 11.74 37.19
N THR A 101 6.60 13.00 36.77
CA THR A 101 5.46 13.43 35.93
C THR A 101 5.45 12.71 34.59
N GLY A 102 6.62 12.38 34.03
CA GLY A 102 6.74 11.81 32.68
C GLY A 102 6.45 12.80 31.54
N TYR A 103 6.30 14.10 31.84
CA TYR A 103 5.96 15.10 30.82
C TYR A 103 7.15 15.42 29.92
N LEU A 104 6.91 15.35 28.59
CA LEU A 104 7.86 15.72 27.55
C LEU A 104 7.41 16.98 26.82
N PHE A 105 8.10 18.10 27.00
CA PHE A 105 7.88 19.29 26.18
C PHE A 105 8.44 19.08 24.77
N LYS A 106 7.59 19.26 23.75
CA LYS A 106 7.86 18.95 22.34
C LYS A 106 8.44 17.54 22.10
N GLY A 107 8.11 16.58 22.96
CA GLY A 107 8.62 15.20 22.85
C GLY A 107 10.09 15.00 23.22
N GLU A 108 10.83 16.07 23.55
CA GLU A 108 12.29 16.03 23.71
C GLU A 108 12.79 16.49 25.08
N ILE A 109 12.20 17.56 25.63
CA ILE A 109 12.67 18.15 26.89
C ILE A 109 11.86 17.60 28.06
N GLN A 110 12.54 17.11 29.08
CA GLN A 110 11.95 16.68 30.34
C GLN A 110 12.73 17.24 31.53
N ILE A 111 12.21 17.04 32.74
CA ILE A 111 12.95 17.30 33.98
C ILE A 111 14.24 16.48 33.98
N GLY A 112 15.37 17.16 34.18
CA GLY A 112 16.72 16.60 34.10
C GLY A 112 17.43 16.81 32.77
N SER A 113 16.74 17.23 31.69
CA SER A 113 17.36 17.57 30.41
C SER A 113 18.40 18.68 30.59
N PRO A 114 19.55 18.64 29.90
CA PRO A 114 20.57 19.68 30.03
C PRO A 114 20.11 20.99 29.36
N LEU A 115 20.61 22.12 29.85
CA LEU A 115 20.35 23.46 29.29
C LEU A 115 20.63 23.51 27.79
N THR A 116 21.67 22.83 27.31
CA THR A 116 22.01 22.75 25.89
C THR A 116 20.89 22.14 25.05
N SER A 117 20.21 21.10 25.54
CA SER A 117 19.04 20.51 24.87
C SER A 117 17.85 21.47 24.84
N VAL A 118 17.70 22.31 25.86
CA VAL A 118 16.66 23.35 25.83
C VAL A 118 16.96 24.35 24.72
N LEU A 119 18.18 24.88 24.66
CA LEU A 119 18.55 25.86 23.63
C LEU A 119 18.49 25.30 22.20
N SER A 120 18.69 24.00 22.00
CA SER A 120 18.54 23.37 20.68
C SER A 120 17.08 23.24 20.25
N VAL A 121 16.17 23.00 21.19
CA VAL A 121 14.74 22.75 20.90
C VAL A 121 13.91 24.03 20.88
N VAL A 122 14.14 24.98 21.80
CA VAL A 122 13.33 26.21 21.92
C VAL A 122 14.02 27.47 21.37
N GLY A 123 15.22 27.30 20.81
CA GLY A 123 16.00 28.37 20.21
C GLY A 123 16.97 29.06 21.17
N GLN A 124 17.98 29.70 20.57
CA GLN A 124 19.02 30.44 21.28
C GLN A 124 18.46 31.74 21.90
N PRO A 125 18.97 32.15 23.08
CA PRO A 125 18.53 33.38 23.69
C PRO A 125 19.03 34.59 22.88
N THR A 126 18.23 35.65 22.83
CA THR A 126 18.63 36.92 22.22
C THR A 126 19.79 37.56 23.00
N GLN A 127 19.86 37.29 24.30
CA GLN A 127 20.92 37.72 25.19
C GLN A 127 21.11 36.72 26.33
N THR A 128 22.35 36.54 26.79
CA THR A 128 22.65 35.82 28.03
C THR A 128 23.20 36.78 29.09
N ILE A 129 22.59 36.79 30.28
CA ILE A 129 23.02 37.58 31.43
C ILE A 129 23.53 36.61 32.49
N THR A 130 24.81 36.73 32.87
CA THR A 130 25.47 35.80 33.80
C THR A 130 25.76 36.45 35.15
N GLY A 131 25.48 35.75 36.26
CA GLY A 131 25.90 36.19 37.60
C GLY A 131 25.01 37.24 38.25
N GLN A 132 24.06 37.82 37.53
CA GLN A 132 23.19 38.89 38.02
C GLN A 132 21.83 38.37 38.51
N GLN A 133 21.05 39.25 39.12
CA GLN A 133 19.66 38.97 39.48
C GLN A 133 18.81 38.69 38.23
N CYS A 134 17.90 37.73 38.33
CA CYS A 134 16.99 37.40 37.25
C CYS A 134 15.97 38.53 37.03
N GLY A 135 15.94 39.07 35.81
CA GLY A 135 15.01 40.12 35.39
C GLY A 135 13.73 39.61 34.74
N TRP A 136 13.55 38.30 34.58
CA TRP A 136 12.33 37.66 34.05
C TRP A 136 11.92 38.08 32.64
N GLN A 137 12.85 38.60 31.85
CA GLN A 137 12.56 39.09 30.49
C GLN A 137 12.48 37.94 29.49
N ASP A 138 11.58 38.08 28.52
CA ASP A 138 11.39 37.13 27.43
C ASP A 138 12.61 37.06 26.51
N GLY A 139 12.97 35.85 26.05
CA GLY A 139 14.09 35.61 25.15
C GLY A 139 15.49 35.76 25.77
N ILE A 140 15.59 36.14 27.05
CA ILE A 140 16.87 36.29 27.76
C ILE A 140 17.15 35.07 28.64
N LEU A 141 18.33 34.47 28.45
CA LEU A 141 18.84 33.44 29.36
C LEU A 141 19.55 34.11 30.55
N TYR A 142 19.00 33.97 31.74
CA TYR A 142 19.69 34.34 32.97
C TYR A 142 20.46 33.12 33.48
N LYS A 143 21.78 33.18 33.41
CA LYS A 143 22.69 32.10 33.78
C LYS A 143 23.37 32.42 35.11
N ASP A 144 23.56 31.41 35.95
CA ASP A 144 24.25 31.53 37.24
C ASP A 144 23.69 32.68 38.11
N ILE A 145 22.36 32.72 38.25
CA ILE A 145 21.62 33.82 38.87
C ILE A 145 22.15 34.10 40.28
N ASN A 146 22.39 35.39 40.58
CA ASN A 146 22.99 35.85 41.84
C ASN A 146 24.33 35.16 42.19
N GLY A 147 25.11 34.77 41.17
CA GLY A 147 26.38 34.06 41.33
C GLY A 147 26.24 32.58 41.70
N THR A 148 25.02 32.03 41.73
CA THR A 148 24.79 30.62 42.05
C THR A 148 24.98 29.76 40.81
N VAL A 149 26.13 29.07 40.71
CA VAL A 149 26.51 28.26 39.55
C VAL A 149 25.42 27.21 39.23
N GLY A 150 25.01 27.18 37.96
CA GLY A 150 24.02 26.24 37.45
C GLY A 150 22.57 26.64 37.69
N TYR A 151 22.29 27.68 38.50
CA TYR A 151 20.93 28.18 38.71
C TYR A 151 20.56 29.15 37.58
N CYS A 152 19.65 28.73 36.71
CA CYS A 152 19.32 29.48 35.48
C CYS A 152 17.81 29.61 35.26
N TYR A 153 17.43 30.58 34.44
CA TYR A 153 16.05 30.82 34.00
C TYR A 153 16.02 31.20 32.52
N TYR A 154 15.03 30.68 31.79
CA TYR A 154 14.80 31.05 30.40
C TYR A 154 13.31 31.02 30.04
N LEU A 155 12.79 32.13 29.52
CA LEU A 155 11.42 32.30 29.05
C LEU A 155 11.38 32.45 27.53
N ARG A 156 10.44 31.73 26.90
CA ARG A 156 10.11 31.84 25.48
C ARG A 156 8.60 31.96 25.34
N SER A 157 8.13 33.20 25.30
CA SER A 157 6.71 33.54 25.24
C SER A 157 6.09 33.15 23.91
N ASP A 158 6.86 33.20 22.82
CA ASP A 158 6.46 32.69 21.50
C ASP A 158 6.34 31.16 21.44
N GLU A 159 6.91 30.45 22.41
CA GLU A 159 6.78 29.00 22.60
C GLU A 159 5.87 28.64 23.78
N ASN A 160 5.27 29.65 24.42
CA ASN A 160 4.43 29.53 25.61
C ASN A 160 5.06 28.73 26.75
N VAL A 161 6.38 28.84 26.97
CA VAL A 161 7.10 28.03 27.98
C VAL A 161 8.19 28.80 28.70
N ARG A 162 8.42 28.46 29.98
CA ARG A 162 9.61 28.87 30.73
C ARG A 162 10.24 27.71 31.49
N PHE A 163 11.56 27.76 31.59
CA PHE A 163 12.40 26.73 32.18
C PHE A 163 13.21 27.26 33.35
N PHE A 164 13.38 26.41 34.35
CA PHE A 164 14.26 26.65 35.50
C PHE A 164 15.29 25.55 35.56
N PHE A 165 16.52 25.90 35.95
CA PHE A 165 17.63 24.98 35.95
C PHE A 165 18.39 25.00 37.27
N THR A 166 18.94 23.85 37.67
CA THR A 166 20.03 23.74 38.65
C THR A 166 21.09 22.81 38.10
N SER A 167 22.37 23.08 38.35
CA SER A 167 23.47 22.32 37.75
C SER A 167 23.33 22.20 36.21
N TYR A 168 22.79 23.25 35.58
CA TYR A 168 22.49 23.31 34.15
C TYR A 168 21.55 22.21 33.64
N LYS A 169 20.69 21.66 34.50
CA LYS A 169 19.65 20.71 34.15
C LYS A 169 18.28 21.26 34.52
N VAL A 170 17.29 20.99 33.69
CA VAL A 170 15.90 21.42 33.90
C VAL A 170 15.39 20.85 35.22
N ILE A 171 14.91 21.72 36.10
CA ILE A 171 14.21 21.34 37.35
C ILE A 171 12.73 21.68 37.33
N ALA A 172 12.31 22.59 36.45
CA ALA A 172 10.91 22.89 36.24
C ALA A 172 10.64 23.34 34.81
N ILE A 173 9.50 22.91 34.27
CA ILE A 173 8.96 23.33 32.99
C ILE A 173 7.57 23.90 33.28
N TYR A 174 7.36 25.19 32.97
CA TYR A 174 6.06 25.82 33.14
C TYR A 174 5.50 26.24 31.78
N LEU A 175 4.30 25.75 31.44
CA LEU A 175 3.57 26.17 30.25
C LEU A 175 2.69 27.37 30.58
N THR A 176 2.83 28.43 29.80
CA THR A 176 2.17 29.74 30.01
C THR A 176 1.01 29.98 29.02
N GLY A 177 0.73 28.99 28.17
CA GLY A 177 -0.33 28.97 27.18
C GLY A 177 -0.38 27.60 26.48
N ASN A 178 -1.30 27.44 25.53
CA ASN A 178 -1.28 26.29 24.61
C ASN A 178 0.07 26.23 23.88
N THR A 179 0.69 25.06 23.78
CA THR A 179 1.95 24.94 23.03
C THR A 179 1.74 25.35 21.58
N VAL A 180 2.68 26.15 21.02
CA VAL A 180 2.62 26.65 19.64
C VAL A 180 3.11 25.57 18.69
N SER A 181 2.36 24.48 18.69
CA SER A 181 2.33 23.32 17.78
C SER A 181 1.75 22.17 18.62
N PRO A 182 0.81 21.38 18.07
CA PRO A 182 0.55 20.07 18.65
C PRO A 182 1.87 19.28 18.65
N PRO A 183 2.10 18.36 19.59
CA PRO A 183 3.11 17.33 19.38
C PRO A 183 2.67 16.58 18.11
N VAL A 184 3.33 16.86 16.99
CA VAL A 184 3.07 16.05 15.80
C VAL A 184 3.52 14.64 16.17
N PRO A 185 2.64 13.62 16.07
CA PRO A 185 3.03 12.25 16.37
C PRO A 185 4.34 11.93 15.66
N ALA A 186 5.25 11.25 16.35
CA ALA A 186 6.56 10.92 15.81
C ALA A 186 6.39 10.23 14.44
N MET A 187 6.88 10.86 13.38
CA MET A 187 6.82 10.33 12.01
C MET A 187 7.64 9.04 11.92
N LYS A 188 7.00 8.00 11.41
CA LYS A 188 7.54 6.64 11.27
C LYS A 188 7.62 6.26 9.79
N GLU A 189 8.39 5.21 9.53
CA GLU A 189 8.46 4.64 8.20
C GLU A 189 7.07 4.22 7.71
N PHE A 190 6.82 4.44 6.42
CA PHE A 190 5.55 4.10 5.75
C PHE A 190 4.32 4.92 6.18
N ASP A 191 4.49 6.01 6.94
CA ASP A 191 3.41 6.95 7.20
C ASP A 191 2.95 7.64 5.90
N ASP A 192 1.64 7.91 5.82
CA ASP A 192 1.04 8.73 4.76
C ASP A 192 0.99 10.18 5.23
N VAL A 193 1.79 11.03 4.59
CA VAL A 193 1.96 12.45 4.91
C VAL A 193 1.54 13.36 3.75
N ARG A 194 0.72 12.83 2.83
CA ARG A 194 0.16 13.63 1.73
C ARG A 194 -0.60 14.84 2.26
N SER A 195 -0.34 15.99 1.64
CA SER A 195 -0.97 17.29 1.95
C SER A 195 -0.75 17.76 3.40
N MET A 196 0.18 17.16 4.16
CA MET A 196 0.51 17.61 5.51
C MET A 196 1.51 18.77 5.50
N ASP A 197 1.37 19.67 6.49
CA ASP A 197 2.38 20.67 6.80
C ASP A 197 3.39 20.11 7.83
N LEU A 198 4.58 19.78 7.34
CA LEU A 198 5.69 19.26 8.13
C LEU A 198 6.75 20.33 8.41
N SER A 199 6.54 21.59 8.04
CA SER A 199 7.54 22.67 8.13
C SER A 199 8.07 22.90 9.54
N GLY A 200 7.26 22.58 10.56
CA GLY A 200 7.63 22.66 11.98
C GLY A 200 8.51 21.51 12.48
N MET A 201 8.71 20.44 11.72
CA MET A 201 9.49 19.28 12.14
C MET A 201 11.01 19.48 12.01
N ASN A 202 11.76 18.72 12.80
CA ASN A 202 13.19 18.49 12.57
C ASN A 202 13.41 17.03 12.16
N LEU A 203 13.73 16.82 10.89
CA LEU A 203 13.99 15.52 10.28
C LEU A 203 15.50 15.29 10.06
N ALA A 204 16.36 16.20 10.51
CA ALA A 204 17.80 16.07 10.39
C ALA A 204 18.28 14.76 11.05
N GLY A 205 19.12 14.01 10.33
CA GLY A 205 19.66 12.72 10.78
C GLY A 205 18.69 11.53 10.69
N ARG A 206 17.47 11.72 10.13
CA ARG A 206 16.52 10.64 9.84
C ARG A 206 16.72 10.10 8.41
N ASN A 207 17.95 9.69 8.10
CA ASN A 207 18.31 9.19 6.78
C ASN A 207 17.47 7.97 6.40
N GLY A 208 17.03 7.88 5.15
CA GLY A 208 16.18 6.80 4.65
C GLY A 208 14.69 6.91 5.01
N LEU A 209 14.30 7.81 5.92
CA LEU A 209 12.90 7.92 6.34
C LEU A 209 12.00 8.37 5.18
N ILE A 210 12.38 9.44 4.48
CA ILE A 210 11.55 10.09 3.46
C ILE A 210 11.23 9.13 2.31
N GLU A 211 12.18 8.27 1.97
CA GLU A 211 12.10 7.24 0.95
C GLU A 211 11.02 6.19 1.25
N THR A 212 10.66 6.01 2.53
CA THR A 212 9.61 5.07 2.94
C THR A 212 8.21 5.70 2.99
N LEU A 213 8.10 7.03 3.05
CA LEU A 213 6.83 7.73 3.24
C LEU A 213 5.97 7.70 1.99
N THR A 214 4.67 7.95 2.18
CA THR A 214 3.77 8.35 1.08
C THR A 214 3.54 9.85 1.16
N PHE A 215 3.86 10.58 0.10
CA PHE A 215 3.72 12.04 0.07
C PHE A 215 3.35 12.54 -1.33
N ASN A 216 2.89 13.78 -1.42
CA ASN A 216 2.54 14.40 -2.70
C ASN A 216 3.10 15.82 -2.79
N ILE A 217 2.84 16.49 -3.91
CA ILE A 217 3.36 17.85 -4.17
C ILE A 217 2.80 18.89 -3.19
N GLU A 218 1.73 18.57 -2.47
CA GLU A 218 1.10 19.45 -1.48
C GLU A 218 1.71 19.28 -0.08
N THR A 219 2.54 18.24 0.14
CA THR A 219 3.27 18.07 1.39
C THR A 219 4.31 19.19 1.55
N ILE A 220 4.21 19.94 2.65
CA ILE A 220 5.13 21.05 2.95
C ILE A 220 6.25 20.52 3.83
N TRP A 221 7.49 20.55 3.32
CA TRP A 221 8.66 20.02 4.02
C TRP A 221 9.34 21.05 4.93
N PRO A 222 10.06 20.62 5.99
CA PRO A 222 10.99 21.47 6.74
C PRO A 222 11.97 22.22 5.84
N ALA A 223 12.52 23.33 6.35
CA ALA A 223 13.65 23.99 5.72
C ALA A 223 14.85 23.03 5.60
N ALA A 224 15.67 23.18 4.56
CA ALA A 224 16.77 22.26 4.23
C ALA A 224 17.71 21.94 5.43
N ALA A 225 17.98 22.90 6.32
CA ALA A 225 18.79 22.69 7.52
C ALA A 225 18.18 21.69 8.54
N ARG A 226 16.91 21.35 8.37
CA ARG A 226 16.11 20.41 9.18
C ARG A 226 15.68 19.18 8.38
N MET A 227 16.16 19.00 7.16
CA MET A 227 15.95 17.81 6.35
C MET A 227 17.14 16.85 6.49
N PRO A 228 16.97 15.54 6.20
CA PRO A 228 18.11 14.64 5.96
C PRO A 228 19.01 15.20 4.86
N ALA A 229 20.33 15.10 5.04
CA ALA A 229 21.30 15.72 4.14
C ALA A 229 21.37 15.05 2.75
N ASP A 230 20.84 13.84 2.63
CA ASP A 230 20.92 12.95 1.47
C ASP A 230 19.59 12.81 0.71
N CYS A 231 18.54 13.54 1.09
CA CYS A 231 17.22 13.38 0.48
C CYS A 231 16.50 14.70 0.25
N GLU A 232 16.28 15.01 -1.04
CA GLU A 232 15.40 16.09 -1.50
C GLU A 232 14.08 15.48 -2.02
N PRO A 233 12.93 15.68 -1.35
CA PRO A 233 11.67 14.98 -1.66
C PRO A 233 11.18 15.15 -3.10
N ASN A 234 11.37 16.34 -3.68
CA ASN A 234 10.99 16.60 -5.07
C ASN A 234 11.88 15.86 -6.07
N GLU A 235 13.18 15.74 -5.77
CA GLU A 235 14.11 14.96 -6.59
C GLU A 235 13.81 13.47 -6.47
N LEU A 236 13.53 12.98 -5.26
CA LEU A 236 13.09 11.61 -5.01
C LEU A 236 11.82 11.28 -5.81
N MET A 237 10.79 12.14 -5.76
CA MET A 237 9.55 11.95 -6.51
C MET A 237 9.80 11.94 -8.02
N ALA A 238 10.61 12.88 -8.54
CA ALA A 238 10.94 12.93 -9.97
C ALA A 238 11.74 11.69 -10.42
N ALA A 239 12.69 11.25 -9.60
CA ALA A 239 13.49 10.06 -9.83
C ALA A 239 12.60 8.80 -9.85
N ALA A 240 11.64 8.70 -8.95
CA ALA A 240 10.70 7.58 -8.82
C ALA A 240 9.59 7.54 -9.89
N MET A 241 9.53 8.54 -10.79
CA MET A 241 8.76 8.40 -12.04
C MET A 241 9.43 7.38 -12.98
N ASN A 242 10.73 7.12 -12.84
CA ASN A 242 11.39 6.10 -13.63
C ASN A 242 10.84 4.71 -13.29
N PRO A 243 10.34 3.93 -14.27
CA PRO A 243 9.82 2.61 -13.99
C PRO A 243 10.85 1.62 -13.42
N GLY A 244 12.15 1.86 -13.65
CA GLY A 244 13.25 1.00 -13.22
C GLY A 244 13.46 -0.21 -14.12
N LEU A 245 14.40 -1.08 -13.74
CA LEU A 245 14.76 -2.35 -14.39
C LEU A 245 15.06 -2.24 -15.90
N GLY A 246 15.67 -1.13 -16.33
CA GLY A 246 16.11 -0.88 -17.69
C GLY A 246 15.02 -0.40 -18.64
N ILE A 247 13.80 -0.13 -18.18
CA ILE A 247 12.66 0.24 -19.04
C ILE A 247 12.95 1.46 -19.92
N ARG A 248 13.61 2.50 -19.38
CA ARG A 248 13.94 3.71 -20.16
C ARG A 248 14.94 3.45 -21.28
N GLU A 249 15.85 2.49 -21.11
CA GLU A 249 16.77 2.09 -22.17
C GLU A 249 16.01 1.35 -23.29
N ILE A 250 15.04 0.49 -22.93
CA ILE A 250 14.14 -0.15 -23.90
C ILE A 250 13.35 0.91 -24.69
N HIS A 251 12.81 1.93 -24.01
CA HIS A 251 12.15 3.06 -24.67
C HIS A 251 13.08 3.80 -25.63
N GLY A 252 14.35 4.01 -25.25
CA GLY A 252 15.38 4.61 -26.10
C GLY A 252 15.64 3.84 -27.40
N ARG A 253 15.31 2.55 -27.44
CA ARG A 253 15.35 1.68 -28.64
C ARG A 253 14.07 1.76 -29.49
N GLY A 254 13.12 2.62 -29.13
CA GLY A 254 11.83 2.76 -29.81
C GLY A 254 10.77 1.72 -29.40
N ILE A 255 11.07 0.87 -28.42
CA ILE A 255 10.15 -0.15 -27.91
C ILE A 255 9.41 0.47 -26.72
N THR A 256 8.15 0.84 -26.91
CA THR A 256 7.35 1.61 -25.95
C THR A 256 5.92 1.06 -25.78
N GLY A 257 5.60 -0.07 -26.42
CA GLY A 257 4.24 -0.58 -26.60
C GLY A 257 3.51 0.08 -27.78
N ALA A 258 4.22 0.81 -28.63
CA ALA A 258 3.64 1.54 -29.76
C ALA A 258 2.85 0.61 -30.68
N GLY A 259 1.61 1.01 -31.01
CA GLY A 259 0.71 0.24 -31.87
C GLY A 259 0.02 -0.95 -31.19
N VAL A 260 0.31 -1.21 -29.92
CA VAL A 260 -0.36 -2.26 -29.14
C VAL A 260 -1.54 -1.66 -28.38
N ASN A 261 -2.68 -2.32 -28.47
CA ASN A 261 -3.86 -1.97 -27.68
C ASN A 261 -3.88 -2.81 -26.40
N VAL A 262 -4.08 -2.14 -25.27
CA VAL A 262 -4.23 -2.72 -23.94
C VAL A 262 -5.53 -2.22 -23.33
N ALA A 263 -5.97 -2.83 -22.24
CA ALA A 263 -7.11 -2.35 -21.49
C ALA A 263 -6.82 -2.25 -19.99
N ILE A 264 -7.57 -1.37 -19.32
CA ILE A 264 -7.55 -1.22 -17.86
C ILE A 264 -8.99 -1.33 -17.37
N ILE A 265 -9.22 -2.14 -16.34
CA ILE A 265 -10.48 -2.15 -15.58
C ILE A 265 -10.19 -1.64 -14.18
N ASP A 266 -10.59 -0.40 -13.88
CA ASP A 266 -10.29 0.23 -12.60
C ASP A 266 -11.31 1.33 -12.25
N GLN A 267 -11.10 2.05 -11.17
CA GLN A 267 -11.95 3.14 -10.70
C GLN A 267 -11.92 4.35 -11.67
N PRO A 268 -12.95 5.22 -11.66
CA PRO A 268 -13.05 6.33 -12.60
C PRO A 268 -11.89 7.34 -12.50
N MET A 269 -11.66 8.09 -13.58
CA MET A 269 -10.61 9.10 -13.67
C MET A 269 -10.96 10.17 -14.70
N TYR A 270 -10.47 11.39 -14.47
CA TYR A 270 -10.38 12.40 -15.51
C TYR A 270 -9.34 12.02 -16.56
N LEU A 271 -9.54 12.44 -17.82
CA LEU A 271 -8.70 12.00 -18.95
C LEU A 271 -7.63 13.02 -19.37
N ASP A 272 -7.57 14.17 -18.70
CA ASP A 272 -6.72 15.31 -19.05
C ASP A 272 -5.38 15.35 -18.30
N HIS A 273 -5.06 14.33 -17.49
CA HIS A 273 -3.75 14.27 -16.85
C HIS A 273 -2.63 14.13 -17.91
N PRO A 274 -1.53 14.91 -17.83
CA PRO A 274 -0.42 14.85 -18.78
C PRO A 274 0.26 13.48 -18.96
N GLU A 275 0.06 12.53 -18.04
CA GLU A 275 0.66 11.20 -18.13
C GLU A 275 -0.02 10.37 -19.24
N TYR A 276 -1.35 10.48 -19.38
CA TYR A 276 -2.15 9.61 -20.24
C TYR A 276 -3.13 10.33 -21.16
N THR A 277 -3.14 11.67 -21.15
CA THR A 277 -3.92 12.45 -22.11
C THR A 277 -3.57 12.04 -23.55
N GLY A 278 -4.60 11.83 -24.36
CA GLY A 278 -4.47 11.35 -25.74
C GLY A 278 -4.18 9.85 -25.92
N LYS A 279 -4.08 9.06 -24.83
CA LYS A 279 -3.79 7.61 -24.90
C LYS A 279 -5.01 6.72 -24.69
N ILE A 280 -6.13 7.29 -24.22
CA ILE A 280 -7.37 6.55 -23.96
C ILE A 280 -8.18 6.48 -25.26
N ALA A 281 -8.16 5.32 -25.92
CA ALA A 281 -8.86 5.07 -27.18
C ALA A 281 -10.38 4.99 -27.00
N ALA A 282 -10.82 4.42 -25.88
CA ALA A 282 -12.23 4.36 -25.50
C ALA A 282 -12.35 4.32 -23.97
N TYR A 283 -13.42 4.92 -23.46
CA TYR A 283 -13.76 4.95 -22.03
C TYR A 283 -15.19 4.45 -21.84
N TYR A 284 -15.38 3.51 -20.92
CA TYR A 284 -16.68 2.95 -20.59
C TYR A 284 -16.93 2.95 -19.08
N ASP A 285 -17.99 3.61 -18.64
CA ASP A 285 -18.42 3.60 -17.25
C ASP A 285 -19.47 2.51 -17.01
N THR A 286 -19.19 1.57 -16.10
CA THR A 286 -20.08 0.45 -15.77
C THR A 286 -21.15 0.79 -14.72
N GLY A 287 -21.19 2.03 -14.21
CA GLY A 287 -22.13 2.48 -13.20
C GLY A 287 -21.48 3.09 -11.96
N CYS A 288 -20.47 3.95 -12.16
CA CYS A 288 -19.76 4.73 -11.13
C CYS A 288 -20.60 5.83 -10.49
N GLY A 289 -21.85 6.04 -10.95
CA GLY A 289 -22.82 6.86 -10.21
C GLY A 289 -22.49 8.36 -10.18
N GLY A 290 -21.71 8.85 -11.15
CA GLY A 290 -21.31 10.25 -11.23
C GLY A 290 -19.96 10.57 -10.60
N GLU A 291 -19.30 9.61 -9.95
CA GLU A 291 -17.90 9.75 -9.51
C GLU A 291 -16.98 9.94 -10.72
N GLN A 292 -16.29 11.08 -10.77
CA GLN A 292 -15.50 11.47 -11.94
C GLN A 292 -14.01 11.09 -11.82
N SER A 293 -13.53 10.86 -10.59
CA SER A 293 -12.15 10.47 -10.33
C SER A 293 -12.04 9.67 -9.05
N SER A 294 -10.94 8.94 -8.89
CA SER A 294 -10.55 8.27 -7.66
C SER A 294 -9.03 8.24 -7.57
N MET A 295 -8.48 7.93 -6.39
CA MET A 295 -7.03 7.77 -6.21
C MET A 295 -6.43 6.69 -7.14
N HIS A 296 -7.15 5.60 -7.37
CA HIS A 296 -6.57 4.37 -7.90
C HIS A 296 -6.50 4.35 -9.45
N GLY A 297 -7.56 4.79 -10.13
CA GLY A 297 -7.64 4.79 -11.60
C GLY A 297 -6.53 5.59 -12.31
N PRO A 298 -6.31 6.87 -11.95
CA PRO A 298 -5.18 7.67 -12.45
C PRO A 298 -3.84 7.01 -12.16
N ALA A 299 -3.67 6.44 -10.96
CA ALA A 299 -2.41 5.85 -10.54
C ALA A 299 -2.02 4.66 -11.43
N VAL A 300 -2.90 3.66 -11.58
CA VAL A 300 -2.61 2.46 -12.40
C VAL A 300 -2.46 2.80 -13.88
N THR A 301 -3.22 3.78 -14.37
CA THR A 301 -3.10 4.26 -15.77
C THR A 301 -1.75 4.92 -16.01
N SER A 302 -1.30 5.77 -15.07
CA SER A 302 0.02 6.40 -15.17
C SER A 302 1.18 5.40 -15.07
N LEU A 303 1.02 4.32 -14.31
CA LEU A 303 2.03 3.25 -14.24
C LEU A 303 2.09 2.40 -15.51
N LEU A 304 0.97 2.21 -16.20
CA LEU A 304 0.94 1.46 -17.45
C LEU A 304 1.43 2.31 -18.63
N VAL A 305 0.74 3.42 -18.91
CA VAL A 305 0.93 4.22 -20.13
C VAL A 305 1.38 5.65 -19.85
N GLY A 306 1.73 6.01 -18.62
CA GLY A 306 2.19 7.36 -18.29
C GLY A 306 3.37 7.82 -19.15
N LYS A 307 3.36 9.08 -19.58
CA LYS A 307 4.44 9.70 -20.36
C LYS A 307 5.79 9.61 -19.64
N ASN A 308 5.79 9.81 -18.32
CA ASN A 308 7.01 9.77 -17.51
C ASN A 308 7.03 8.53 -16.60
N CYS A 309 5.86 8.18 -16.05
CA CYS A 309 5.69 7.09 -15.07
C CYS A 309 5.51 5.70 -15.68
N GLY A 310 5.16 5.64 -16.97
CA GLY A 310 4.61 4.45 -17.61
C GLY A 310 5.64 3.45 -18.08
N THR A 311 5.31 2.17 -17.95
CA THR A 311 6.11 1.08 -18.50
C THR A 311 5.98 0.96 -20.02
N ALA A 312 4.80 1.23 -20.58
CA ALA A 312 4.50 1.19 -22.02
C ALA A 312 3.84 2.50 -22.50
N PRO A 313 4.59 3.63 -22.54
CA PRO A 313 4.03 4.95 -22.82
C PRO A 313 3.44 5.12 -24.23
N GLY A 314 3.73 4.21 -25.16
CA GLY A 314 3.26 4.22 -26.55
C GLY A 314 2.01 3.36 -26.81
N ALA A 315 1.52 2.61 -25.83
CA ALA A 315 0.31 1.79 -25.99
C ALA A 315 -0.97 2.62 -25.95
N ASN A 316 -2.03 2.15 -26.63
CA ASN A 316 -3.37 2.74 -26.54
C ASN A 316 -4.23 1.97 -25.54
N VAL A 317 -5.05 2.68 -24.76
CA VAL A 317 -5.82 2.09 -23.66
C VAL A 317 -7.32 2.10 -23.95
N TYR A 318 -7.95 0.94 -23.78
CA TYR A 318 -9.39 0.81 -23.58
C TYR A 318 -9.66 0.78 -22.08
N PHE A 319 -10.26 1.85 -21.55
CA PHE A 319 -10.48 1.99 -20.11
C PHE A 319 -11.93 1.69 -19.76
N ALA A 320 -12.14 0.78 -18.81
CA ALA A 320 -13.46 0.52 -18.24
C ALA A 320 -13.48 0.90 -16.76
N ALA A 321 -14.28 1.91 -16.42
CA ALA A 321 -14.46 2.39 -15.07
C ALA A 321 -15.45 1.52 -14.29
N VAL A 322 -15.07 1.13 -13.07
CA VAL A 322 -15.87 0.28 -12.19
C VAL A 322 -16.02 0.88 -10.77
N PRO A 323 -17.21 0.79 -10.16
CA PRO A 323 -17.45 1.22 -8.79
C PRO A 323 -16.95 0.16 -7.79
N SER A 324 -15.62 0.05 -7.61
CA SER A 324 -14.99 -0.97 -6.75
C SER A 324 -15.52 -0.97 -5.31
N TRP A 325 -15.95 0.19 -4.80
CA TRP A 325 -16.55 0.36 -3.47
C TRP A 325 -17.86 -0.41 -3.29
N LYS A 326 -18.53 -0.84 -4.37
CA LYS A 326 -19.71 -1.70 -4.31
C LYS A 326 -19.37 -3.16 -4.01
N GLN A 327 -18.10 -3.56 -4.10
CA GLN A 327 -17.62 -4.92 -3.81
C GLN A 327 -18.37 -6.03 -4.58
N ASP A 328 -18.85 -5.71 -5.77
CA ASP A 328 -19.60 -6.61 -6.64
C ASP A 328 -18.82 -6.86 -7.94
N ALA A 329 -18.43 -8.11 -8.16
CA ALA A 329 -17.63 -8.52 -9.30
C ALA A 329 -18.40 -8.44 -10.63
N ALA A 330 -19.73 -8.27 -10.62
CA ALA A 330 -20.52 -8.09 -11.84
C ALA A 330 -20.08 -6.85 -12.64
N TYR A 331 -19.67 -5.76 -11.98
CA TYR A 331 -19.15 -4.57 -12.65
C TYR A 331 -17.86 -4.87 -13.42
N TYR A 332 -16.95 -5.63 -12.81
CA TYR A 332 -15.71 -6.09 -13.45
C TYR A 332 -15.98 -7.05 -14.61
N ALA A 333 -16.90 -7.99 -14.43
CA ALA A 333 -17.31 -8.91 -15.49
C ALA A 333 -17.92 -8.17 -16.69
N ASN A 334 -18.78 -7.18 -16.43
CA ASN A 334 -19.39 -6.35 -17.47
C ASN A 334 -18.34 -5.48 -18.20
N ALA A 335 -17.39 -4.92 -17.47
CA ALA A 335 -16.25 -4.20 -18.04
C ALA A 335 -15.43 -5.11 -18.98
N LEU A 336 -15.09 -6.32 -18.55
CA LEU A 336 -14.32 -7.26 -19.37
C LEU A 336 -15.10 -7.73 -20.59
N ASN A 337 -16.40 -8.01 -20.44
CA ASN A 337 -17.27 -8.33 -21.57
C ASN A 337 -17.34 -7.19 -22.60
N TRP A 338 -17.38 -5.92 -22.14
CA TRP A 338 -17.29 -4.77 -23.02
C TRP A 338 -15.94 -4.73 -23.75
N ILE A 339 -14.82 -4.96 -23.07
CA ILE A 339 -13.48 -5.06 -23.68
C ILE A 339 -13.43 -6.16 -24.75
N VAL A 340 -13.97 -7.35 -24.46
CA VAL A 340 -14.05 -8.46 -25.42
C VAL A 340 -14.87 -8.05 -26.65
N ALA A 341 -15.99 -7.36 -26.46
CA ALA A 341 -16.79 -6.84 -27.57
C ALA A 341 -16.04 -5.80 -28.42
N GLN A 342 -15.31 -4.87 -27.78
CA GLN A 342 -14.42 -3.93 -28.49
C GLN A 342 -13.36 -4.69 -29.27
N ASN A 343 -12.70 -5.66 -28.64
CA ASN A 343 -11.64 -6.44 -29.27
C ASN A 343 -12.14 -7.15 -30.54
N LYS A 344 -13.34 -7.75 -30.51
CA LYS A 344 -13.94 -8.41 -31.68
C LYS A 344 -14.11 -7.47 -32.88
N ALA A 345 -14.48 -6.21 -32.64
CA ALA A 345 -14.66 -5.21 -33.68
C ALA A 345 -13.34 -4.68 -34.30
N LEU A 346 -12.21 -4.85 -33.60
CA LEU A 346 -10.90 -4.38 -34.07
C LEU A 346 -10.31 -5.30 -35.17
N PRO A 347 -9.50 -4.75 -36.10
CA PRO A 347 -8.75 -5.57 -37.05
C PRO A 347 -7.71 -6.43 -36.31
N ALA A 348 -7.29 -7.53 -36.93
CA ALA A 348 -6.35 -8.49 -36.34
C ALA A 348 -5.03 -7.83 -35.88
N SER A 349 -4.55 -6.82 -36.59
CA SER A 349 -3.33 -6.05 -36.27
C SER A 349 -3.49 -5.08 -35.10
N SER A 350 -4.70 -4.90 -34.57
CA SER A 350 -4.99 -3.92 -33.51
C SER A 350 -5.81 -4.54 -32.38
N LYS A 351 -5.73 -5.85 -32.19
CA LYS A 351 -6.41 -6.52 -31.07
C LYS A 351 -5.86 -6.04 -29.73
N ILE A 352 -6.75 -5.95 -28.75
CA ILE A 352 -6.41 -5.75 -27.34
C ILE A 352 -5.72 -7.02 -26.85
N ARG A 353 -4.48 -6.89 -26.36
CA ARG A 353 -3.64 -8.05 -26.01
C ARG A 353 -3.68 -8.42 -24.53
N VAL A 354 -3.76 -7.42 -23.68
CA VAL A 354 -3.73 -7.58 -22.22
C VAL A 354 -4.68 -6.61 -21.54
N VAL A 355 -5.34 -7.09 -20.48
CA VAL A 355 -6.19 -6.31 -19.59
C VAL A 355 -5.52 -6.26 -18.21
N SER A 356 -5.16 -5.06 -17.77
CA SER A 356 -4.65 -4.79 -16.43
C SER A 356 -5.83 -4.55 -15.48
N VAL A 357 -5.97 -5.38 -14.46
CA VAL A 357 -7.03 -5.29 -13.46
C VAL A 357 -6.40 -5.27 -12.08
N SER A 358 -6.17 -4.07 -11.54
CA SER A 358 -5.52 -3.91 -10.23
C SER A 358 -6.49 -4.13 -9.06
N ALA A 359 -7.16 -5.28 -9.08
CA ALA A 359 -8.13 -5.75 -8.09
C ALA A 359 -8.13 -7.28 -8.09
N ALA A 360 -8.76 -7.90 -7.09
CA ALA A 360 -8.99 -9.35 -7.06
C ALA A 360 -10.50 -9.65 -7.10
N PRO A 361 -11.20 -9.54 -8.24
CA PRO A 361 -12.66 -9.70 -8.32
C PRO A 361 -13.18 -11.12 -8.00
N SER A 362 -12.29 -12.10 -7.84
CA SER A 362 -12.61 -13.45 -7.41
C SER A 362 -11.44 -14.09 -6.65
N GLY A 363 -11.61 -15.34 -6.21
CA GLY A 363 -10.56 -16.13 -5.57
C GLY A 363 -10.52 -16.03 -4.05
N SER A 364 -9.64 -16.84 -3.47
CA SER A 364 -9.47 -16.89 -2.01
C SER A 364 -9.00 -15.53 -1.50
N GLY A 365 -9.63 -15.01 -0.45
CA GLY A 365 -9.31 -13.69 0.11
C GLY A 365 -9.78 -12.50 -0.73
N SER A 366 -10.59 -12.72 -1.78
CA SER A 366 -11.17 -11.64 -2.58
C SER A 366 -12.04 -10.71 -1.70
N PRO A 367 -11.87 -9.38 -1.82
CA PRO A 367 -12.75 -8.43 -1.12
C PRO A 367 -14.11 -8.25 -1.80
N TYR A 368 -14.37 -8.95 -2.92
CA TYR A 368 -15.63 -8.86 -3.67
C TYR A 368 -16.56 -9.98 -3.23
N LEU A 369 -17.70 -9.60 -2.64
CA LEU A 369 -18.59 -10.52 -1.94
C LEU A 369 -19.68 -11.12 -2.85
N TYR A 370 -19.85 -10.56 -4.04
CA TYR A 370 -20.94 -10.91 -4.96
C TYR A 370 -20.42 -11.20 -6.36
N ASN A 371 -21.10 -12.13 -7.04
CA ASN A 371 -20.95 -12.40 -8.47
C ASN A 371 -19.54 -12.80 -8.94
N ASN A 372 -18.69 -13.36 -8.07
CA ASN A 372 -17.32 -13.77 -8.45
C ASN A 372 -17.29 -14.76 -9.63
N GLN A 373 -18.32 -15.61 -9.77
CA GLN A 373 -18.41 -16.53 -10.91
C GLN A 373 -18.60 -15.80 -12.24
N MET A 374 -19.35 -14.69 -12.26
CA MET A 374 -19.49 -13.89 -13.49
C MET A 374 -18.14 -13.33 -13.95
N TRP A 375 -17.27 -12.96 -13.01
CA TRP A 375 -15.89 -12.57 -13.34
C TRP A 375 -15.12 -13.73 -13.96
N ASN A 376 -15.15 -14.92 -13.34
CA ASN A 376 -14.47 -16.10 -13.87
C ASN A 376 -14.94 -16.47 -15.29
N ASP A 377 -16.25 -16.38 -15.54
CA ASP A 377 -16.82 -16.64 -16.87
C ASP A 377 -16.34 -15.61 -17.89
N ALA A 378 -16.27 -14.33 -17.52
CA ALA A 378 -15.75 -13.27 -18.39
C ALA A 378 -14.25 -13.44 -18.68
N VAL A 379 -13.45 -13.86 -17.69
CA VAL A 379 -12.02 -14.19 -17.87
C VAL A 379 -11.86 -15.35 -18.86
N ALA A 380 -12.67 -16.40 -18.75
CA ALA A 380 -12.65 -17.53 -19.68
C ALA A 380 -13.00 -17.09 -21.12
N LEU A 381 -13.99 -16.19 -21.28
CA LEU A 381 -14.34 -15.61 -22.58
C LEU A 381 -13.21 -14.76 -23.16
N ALA A 382 -12.53 -13.95 -22.34
CA ALA A 382 -11.38 -13.16 -22.77
C ALA A 382 -10.21 -14.04 -23.23
N ALA A 383 -9.92 -15.11 -22.47
CA ALA A 383 -8.88 -16.08 -22.82
C ALA A 383 -9.18 -16.80 -24.14
N ALA A 384 -10.44 -17.13 -24.42
CA ALA A 384 -10.85 -17.73 -25.70
C ALA A 384 -10.55 -16.82 -26.91
N ASP A 385 -10.52 -15.51 -26.71
CA ASP A 385 -10.15 -14.51 -27.72
C ASP A 385 -8.66 -14.09 -27.64
N ASN A 386 -7.83 -14.88 -26.93
CA ASN A 386 -6.39 -14.64 -26.75
C ASN A 386 -6.07 -13.27 -26.10
N ILE A 387 -6.95 -12.81 -25.21
CA ILE A 387 -6.74 -11.65 -24.35
C ILE A 387 -6.22 -12.13 -23.00
N LEU A 388 -5.02 -11.70 -22.63
CA LEU A 388 -4.46 -11.99 -21.31
C LEU A 388 -5.10 -11.10 -20.25
N VAL A 389 -5.66 -11.67 -19.19
CA VAL A 389 -6.19 -10.91 -18.05
C VAL A 389 -5.21 -11.04 -16.88
N LEU A 390 -4.75 -9.90 -16.38
CA LEU A 390 -3.86 -9.83 -15.22
C LEU A 390 -4.63 -9.21 -14.05
N ASP A 391 -4.87 -9.99 -13.00
CA ASP A 391 -5.53 -9.52 -11.79
C ASP A 391 -4.73 -9.85 -10.51
N CYS A 392 -5.16 -9.31 -9.37
CA CYS A 392 -4.52 -9.55 -8.06
C CYS A 392 -5.03 -10.82 -7.37
N SER A 393 -5.87 -11.64 -8.02
CA SER A 393 -6.42 -12.85 -7.41
C SER A 393 -5.42 -13.99 -7.44
N SER A 394 -5.52 -14.92 -6.49
CA SER A 394 -4.76 -16.17 -6.52
C SER A 394 -5.26 -17.17 -7.57
N ASN A 395 -6.45 -16.95 -8.13
CA ASN A 395 -7.09 -17.90 -9.05
C ASN A 395 -6.60 -17.72 -10.49
N HIS A 396 -6.35 -16.47 -10.88
CA HIS A 396 -5.91 -16.10 -12.24
C HIS A 396 -4.58 -15.37 -12.24
N GLY A 397 -4.20 -14.75 -11.12
CA GLY A 397 -2.97 -13.99 -10.98
C GLY A 397 -1.74 -14.86 -10.78
N PHE A 398 -0.66 -14.46 -11.43
CA PHE A 398 0.69 -15.04 -11.31
C PHE A 398 1.72 -13.93 -11.01
N ILE A 399 1.24 -12.76 -10.56
CA ILE A 399 2.07 -11.57 -10.33
C ILE A 399 2.22 -11.38 -8.82
N GLY A 400 3.46 -11.33 -8.37
CA GLY A 400 3.83 -10.95 -7.03
C GLY A 400 4.50 -9.58 -6.99
N ALA A 401 4.80 -9.13 -5.77
CA ALA A 401 5.45 -7.84 -5.54
C ALA A 401 6.97 -7.99 -5.37
N CYS A 402 7.70 -7.04 -5.93
CA CYS A 402 9.03 -6.65 -5.48
C CYS A 402 9.08 -5.12 -5.33
N TRP A 403 10.20 -4.58 -4.84
CA TRP A 403 10.44 -3.16 -4.78
C TRP A 403 11.84 -2.79 -5.27
N LEU A 404 11.94 -1.61 -5.87
CA LEU A 404 13.17 -1.12 -6.49
C LEU A 404 14.10 -0.57 -5.42
N ASP A 405 15.40 -0.83 -5.55
CA ASP A 405 16.39 -0.09 -4.78
C ASP A 405 16.33 1.40 -5.22
N PRO A 406 16.07 2.36 -4.31
CA PRO A 406 15.95 3.76 -4.69
C PRO A 406 17.25 4.36 -5.22
N ASN A 407 18.41 3.79 -4.85
CA ASN A 407 19.73 4.22 -5.27
C ASN A 407 20.21 3.51 -6.54
N ASP A 408 19.66 2.34 -6.86
CA ASP A 408 20.01 1.57 -8.05
C ASP A 408 18.80 0.82 -8.64
N ARG A 409 17.81 1.60 -9.06
CA ARG A 409 16.53 1.08 -9.56
C ARG A 409 16.60 0.35 -10.89
N GLU A 410 17.72 0.44 -11.61
CA GLU A 410 17.91 -0.23 -12.90
C GLU A 410 18.48 -1.64 -12.74
N ASP A 411 19.20 -1.92 -11.65
CA ASP A 411 19.81 -3.21 -11.38
C ASP A 411 18.78 -4.21 -10.82
N VAL A 412 18.39 -5.17 -11.65
CA VAL A 412 17.47 -6.25 -11.27
C VAL A 412 17.98 -7.09 -10.09
N THR A 413 19.30 -7.19 -9.90
CA THR A 413 19.90 -7.98 -8.81
C THR A 413 19.73 -7.32 -7.44
N LYS A 414 19.47 -6.00 -7.42
CA LYS A 414 19.19 -5.21 -6.22
C LYS A 414 17.71 -5.06 -5.93
N CYS A 415 16.85 -5.51 -6.85
CA CYS A 415 15.41 -5.50 -6.62
C CYS A 415 15.05 -6.53 -5.54
N VAL A 416 14.27 -6.09 -4.55
CA VAL A 416 14.00 -6.89 -3.34
C VAL A 416 12.61 -7.48 -3.41
N SER A 417 12.50 -8.79 -3.13
CA SER A 417 11.22 -9.50 -3.13
C SER A 417 10.27 -9.00 -2.03
N GLY A 418 8.97 -8.97 -2.34
CA GLY A 418 7.92 -8.58 -1.41
C GLY A 418 7.68 -7.07 -1.35
N PHE A 419 7.15 -6.62 -0.21
CA PHE A 419 6.90 -5.21 0.08
C PHE A 419 7.93 -4.69 1.09
N PRO A 420 8.35 -3.42 0.98
CA PRO A 420 9.24 -2.82 1.97
C PRO A 420 8.57 -2.83 3.36
N GLY A 421 9.36 -3.13 4.39
CA GLY A 421 8.86 -3.26 5.78
C GLY A 421 7.99 -4.49 6.06
N SER A 422 7.86 -5.43 5.12
CA SER A 422 7.11 -6.67 5.32
C SER A 422 8.03 -7.89 5.43
N SER A 423 7.69 -8.85 6.30
CA SER A 423 8.35 -10.15 6.40
C SER A 423 7.67 -11.24 5.57
N SER A 424 6.59 -10.92 4.84
CA SER A 424 5.87 -11.89 3.99
C SER A 424 6.78 -12.37 2.86
N LEU A 425 6.93 -13.70 2.77
CA LEU A 425 7.66 -14.31 1.67
C LEU A 425 6.83 -14.24 0.38
N PRO A 426 7.46 -13.99 -0.78
CA PRO A 426 6.78 -14.08 -2.07
C PRO A 426 6.34 -15.52 -2.37
N ASN A 427 5.28 -15.68 -3.15
CA ASN A 427 5.00 -16.95 -3.80
C ASN A 427 6.05 -17.20 -4.89
N LEU A 428 6.71 -18.35 -4.86
CA LEU A 428 7.82 -18.66 -5.78
C LEU A 428 7.35 -19.05 -7.19
N GLU A 429 6.07 -19.34 -7.34
CA GLU A 429 5.41 -19.57 -8.63
C GLU A 429 5.06 -18.27 -9.35
N ASP A 430 5.07 -17.13 -8.65
CA ASP A 430 4.76 -15.83 -9.23
C ASP A 430 5.99 -15.19 -9.87
N VAL A 431 5.75 -14.33 -10.87
CA VAL A 431 6.73 -13.33 -11.32
C VAL A 431 6.57 -12.06 -10.49
N LEU A 432 7.63 -11.67 -9.80
CA LEU A 432 7.66 -10.49 -8.95
C LEU A 432 7.91 -9.24 -9.77
N THR A 433 7.08 -8.22 -9.58
CA THR A 433 7.14 -6.97 -10.34
C THR A 433 7.10 -5.74 -9.42
N PRO A 434 7.76 -4.63 -9.81
CA PRO A 434 7.88 -3.44 -8.97
C PRO A 434 6.54 -2.90 -8.47
N SER A 435 6.44 -2.72 -7.14
CA SER A 435 5.24 -2.24 -6.46
C SER A 435 5.44 -0.95 -5.66
N SER A 436 6.68 -0.61 -5.30
CA SER A 436 7.01 0.41 -4.30
C SER A 436 8.22 1.25 -4.73
N ALA A 437 8.44 2.37 -4.03
CA ALA A 437 9.37 3.44 -4.43
C ALA A 437 9.02 4.00 -5.83
N ARG A 438 7.74 4.26 -6.06
CA ARG A 438 7.18 4.67 -7.36
C ARG A 438 6.35 5.94 -7.24
N THR A 439 6.43 6.78 -8.26
CA THR A 439 5.57 7.97 -8.41
C THR A 439 4.43 7.69 -9.39
N THR A 440 3.21 8.09 -9.04
CA THR A 440 2.02 7.96 -9.87
C THR A 440 1.29 9.28 -10.05
N ALA A 441 0.44 9.38 -11.07
CA ALA A 441 -0.58 10.42 -11.16
C ALA A 441 -1.49 10.38 -9.92
N GLN A 442 -1.82 11.55 -9.38
CA GLN A 442 -2.78 11.72 -8.31
C GLN A 442 -4.18 11.98 -8.90
N HIS A 443 -5.20 11.62 -8.14
CA HIS A 443 -6.56 12.10 -8.35
C HIS A 443 -6.67 13.60 -8.05
N TYR A 444 -7.64 14.25 -8.64
CA TYR A 444 -7.95 15.64 -8.35
C TYR A 444 -9.45 15.85 -8.47
N ASP A 445 -9.96 16.86 -7.79
CA ASP A 445 -11.40 17.10 -7.70
C ASP A 445 -11.97 17.70 -9.00
N TYR A 446 -11.11 18.29 -9.84
CA TYR A 446 -11.52 18.94 -11.09
C TYR A 446 -10.42 19.01 -12.14
N GLN A 447 -10.84 18.91 -13.40
CA GLN A 447 -9.98 19.00 -14.59
C GLN A 447 -8.99 20.17 -14.50
N GLY A 448 -7.76 19.91 -14.94
CA GLY A 448 -6.66 20.88 -14.95
C GLY A 448 -5.80 20.95 -13.68
N ARG A 449 -6.13 20.24 -12.59
CA ARG A 449 -5.34 20.20 -11.35
C ARG A 449 -4.54 18.90 -11.18
N ASN A 450 -3.79 18.52 -12.21
CA ASN A 450 -2.94 17.34 -12.10
C ASN A 450 -1.90 17.50 -10.96
N SER A 451 -1.58 16.37 -10.33
CA SER A 451 -0.68 16.26 -9.19
C SER A 451 -0.07 14.86 -9.18
N TYR A 452 0.94 14.62 -8.34
CA TYR A 452 1.67 13.36 -8.27
C TYR A 452 1.82 12.88 -6.82
N ILE A 453 1.74 11.57 -6.61
CA ILE A 453 2.01 10.91 -5.34
C ILE A 453 3.28 10.07 -5.49
N TYR A 454 4.20 10.20 -4.53
CA TYR A 454 5.26 9.23 -4.29
C TYR A 454 4.78 8.17 -3.29
N TRP A 455 5.00 6.90 -3.62
CA TRP A 455 4.67 5.75 -2.78
C TRP A 455 5.96 5.06 -2.34
N GLY A 456 6.44 5.37 -1.13
CA GLY A 456 7.54 4.61 -0.51
C GLY A 456 7.18 3.13 -0.33
N ARG A 457 5.91 2.85 -0.04
CA ARG A 457 5.30 1.52 -0.12
C ARG A 457 3.99 1.57 -0.90
N GLY A 458 3.95 0.86 -2.02
CA GLY A 458 2.72 0.66 -2.79
C GLY A 458 2.06 -0.68 -2.50
N GLY A 459 1.04 -1.00 -3.30
CA GLY A 459 0.31 -2.27 -3.25
C GLY A 459 0.60 -3.16 -4.44
N LEU A 460 0.14 -4.41 -4.41
CA LEU A 460 0.19 -5.32 -5.56
C LEU A 460 -0.54 -4.73 -6.78
N SER A 461 -1.51 -3.84 -6.55
CA SER A 461 -2.14 -3.05 -7.60
C SER A 461 -1.16 -2.32 -8.52
N TRP A 462 0.03 -1.93 -8.04
CA TRP A 462 1.03 -1.20 -8.84
C TRP A 462 1.88 -2.13 -9.71
N SER A 463 1.99 -3.39 -9.30
CA SER A 463 2.68 -4.47 -10.00
C SER A 463 1.97 -4.89 -11.29
N ILE A 464 0.63 -4.97 -11.26
CA ILE A 464 -0.19 -5.38 -12.42
C ILE A 464 0.05 -4.51 -13.68
N PRO A 465 -0.09 -3.16 -13.63
CA PRO A 465 0.14 -2.32 -14.80
C PRO A 465 1.61 -2.32 -15.24
N TYR A 466 2.56 -2.54 -14.33
CA TYR A 466 3.96 -2.70 -14.72
C TYR A 466 4.14 -3.93 -15.61
N CYS A 467 3.65 -5.10 -15.17
CA CYS A 467 3.73 -6.34 -15.92
C CYS A 467 3.02 -6.23 -17.27
N ALA A 468 1.79 -5.69 -17.28
CA ALA A 468 1.02 -5.45 -18.51
C ALA A 468 1.81 -4.58 -19.51
N GLY A 469 2.54 -3.56 -19.03
CA GLY A 469 3.38 -2.71 -19.87
C GLY A 469 4.57 -3.45 -20.48
N VAL A 470 5.27 -4.29 -19.70
CA VAL A 470 6.36 -5.13 -20.23
C VAL A 470 5.85 -6.05 -21.33
N LEU A 471 4.71 -6.71 -21.10
CA LEU A 471 4.08 -7.59 -22.08
C LEU A 471 3.63 -6.82 -23.33
N ALA A 472 3.07 -5.62 -23.19
CA ALA A 472 2.71 -4.75 -24.31
C ALA A 472 3.93 -4.39 -25.18
N MET A 473 5.07 -4.08 -24.56
CA MET A 473 6.33 -3.88 -25.29
C MET A 473 6.78 -5.16 -26.00
N GLY A 474 6.57 -6.33 -25.39
CA GLY A 474 6.83 -7.61 -26.05
C GLY A 474 5.99 -7.82 -27.31
N TRP A 475 4.69 -7.51 -27.26
CA TRP A 475 3.80 -7.60 -28.44
C TRP A 475 4.08 -6.55 -29.52
N GLN A 476 4.75 -5.44 -29.19
CA GLN A 476 5.26 -4.53 -30.22
C GLN A 476 6.31 -5.24 -31.10
N ILE A 477 7.13 -6.12 -30.51
CA ILE A 477 8.20 -6.84 -31.22
C ILE A 477 7.67 -8.10 -31.91
N ARG A 478 6.84 -8.87 -31.19
CA ARG A 478 6.34 -10.18 -31.63
C ARG A 478 4.80 -10.21 -31.58
N PRO A 479 4.12 -9.47 -32.47
CA PRO A 479 2.66 -9.34 -32.45
C PRO A 479 1.92 -10.66 -32.72
N GLU A 480 2.59 -11.65 -33.28
CA GLU A 480 2.02 -12.96 -33.60
C GLU A 480 1.95 -13.94 -32.42
N LEU A 481 2.73 -13.72 -31.36
CA LEU A 481 2.76 -14.61 -30.20
C LEU A 481 1.45 -14.55 -29.42
N THR A 482 0.95 -15.69 -28.96
CA THR A 482 -0.23 -15.81 -28.09
C THR A 482 0.03 -15.29 -26.67
N ALA A 483 -1.03 -15.17 -25.86
CA ALA A 483 -0.94 -14.83 -24.44
C ALA A 483 -0.02 -15.80 -23.68
N ASP A 484 -0.27 -17.11 -23.82
CA ASP A 484 0.48 -18.16 -23.12
C ASP A 484 1.98 -18.15 -23.50
N GLU A 485 2.29 -18.00 -24.79
CA GLU A 485 3.68 -17.94 -25.27
C GLU A 485 4.41 -16.71 -24.73
N MET A 486 3.72 -15.57 -24.65
CA MET A 486 4.31 -14.35 -24.09
C MET A 486 4.59 -14.49 -22.59
N VAL A 487 3.68 -15.13 -21.84
CA VAL A 487 3.87 -15.42 -20.41
C VAL A 487 4.99 -16.43 -20.19
N GLU A 488 5.11 -17.47 -21.01
CA GLU A 488 6.21 -18.44 -20.93
C GLU A 488 7.58 -17.76 -21.13
N ILE A 489 7.68 -16.85 -22.09
CA ILE A 489 8.92 -16.07 -22.32
C ILE A 489 9.19 -15.12 -21.15
N LEU A 490 8.14 -14.50 -20.58
CA LEU A 490 8.28 -13.66 -19.38
C LEU A 490 8.89 -14.45 -18.22
N PHE A 491 8.38 -15.64 -17.93
CA PHE A 491 8.89 -16.48 -16.84
C PHE A 491 10.30 -17.01 -17.09
N SER A 492 10.58 -17.48 -18.31
CA SER A 492 11.90 -18.02 -18.65
C SER A 492 13.00 -16.96 -18.71
N SER A 493 12.63 -15.70 -18.97
CA SER A 493 13.56 -14.56 -18.99
C SER A 493 13.78 -13.92 -17.62
N ALA A 494 12.89 -14.14 -16.64
CA ALA A 494 13.00 -13.55 -15.30
C ALA A 494 14.35 -13.82 -14.61
N TYR A 495 14.79 -12.86 -13.81
CA TYR A 495 15.94 -13.00 -12.93
C TYR A 495 15.55 -13.86 -11.71
N THR A 496 16.27 -14.96 -11.47
CA THR A 496 16.06 -15.79 -10.28
C THR A 496 17.07 -15.40 -9.22
N ASN A 497 16.60 -14.89 -8.08
CA ASN A 497 17.48 -14.51 -6.98
C ASN A 497 17.92 -15.74 -6.16
N ALA A 498 18.80 -15.53 -5.16
CA ALA A 498 19.35 -16.59 -4.33
C ALA A 498 18.29 -17.42 -3.57
N ASN A 499 17.08 -16.88 -3.36
CA ASN A 499 15.98 -17.54 -2.68
C ASN A 499 15.02 -18.26 -3.65
N GLY A 500 15.34 -18.29 -4.95
CA GLY A 500 14.52 -18.93 -5.99
C GLY A 500 13.34 -18.09 -6.48
N ALA A 501 13.17 -16.86 -5.96
CA ALA A 501 12.11 -15.96 -6.39
C ALA A 501 12.45 -15.36 -7.76
N LYS A 502 11.44 -15.22 -8.62
CA LYS A 502 11.59 -14.75 -10.00
C LYS A 502 11.21 -13.28 -10.09
N ILE A 503 12.19 -12.41 -10.30
CA ILE A 503 11.96 -10.98 -10.52
C ILE A 503 11.88 -10.74 -12.02
N ILE A 504 10.87 -9.98 -12.45
CA ILE A 504 10.74 -9.58 -13.85
C ILE A 504 12.02 -8.88 -14.33
N ASP A 505 12.52 -9.30 -15.50
CA ASP A 505 13.70 -8.71 -16.13
C ASP A 505 13.29 -8.20 -17.53
N PRO A 506 12.86 -6.93 -17.64
CA PRO A 506 12.40 -6.39 -18.91
C PRO A 506 13.48 -6.42 -20.00
N GLN A 507 14.74 -6.19 -19.64
CA GLN A 507 15.86 -6.21 -20.60
C GLN A 507 16.05 -7.59 -21.19
N LYS A 508 16.12 -8.62 -20.34
CA LYS A 508 16.26 -10.00 -20.78
C LYS A 508 15.02 -10.49 -21.51
N PHE A 509 13.82 -10.11 -21.07
CA PHE A 509 12.56 -10.40 -21.76
C PHE A 509 12.56 -9.85 -23.20
N ILE A 510 12.84 -8.55 -23.36
CA ILE A 510 12.90 -7.90 -24.68
C ILE A 510 14.01 -8.49 -25.55
N SER A 511 15.18 -8.81 -24.98
CA SER A 511 16.26 -9.47 -25.74
C SER A 511 15.86 -10.85 -26.26
N SER A 512 15.07 -11.61 -25.49
CA SER A 512 14.59 -12.94 -25.85
C SER A 512 13.50 -12.91 -26.93
N LEU A 513 12.88 -11.75 -27.15
CA LEU A 513 11.89 -11.48 -28.19
C LEU A 513 12.48 -10.85 -29.45
N THR A 514 13.66 -10.22 -29.33
CA THR A 514 14.37 -9.62 -30.45
C THR A 514 14.73 -10.73 -31.44
N PRO A 515 14.50 -10.57 -32.77
CA PRO A 515 14.36 -11.69 -33.67
C PRO A 515 15.54 -12.66 -33.62
N ALA A 516 15.21 -13.85 -33.14
CA ALA A 516 15.97 -15.05 -33.37
C ALA A 516 15.88 -15.38 -34.89
N THR A 517 16.90 -16.01 -35.47
CA THR A 517 16.91 -16.36 -36.89
C THR A 517 15.69 -17.23 -37.26
N PRO A 518 15.28 -17.35 -38.54
CA PRO A 518 14.19 -18.24 -38.94
C PRO A 518 14.31 -19.66 -38.36
N GLU A 519 15.54 -20.15 -38.18
CA GLU A 519 15.88 -21.40 -37.52
C GLU A 519 15.52 -21.41 -36.04
N GLU A 520 15.82 -20.35 -35.30
CA GLU A 520 15.50 -20.23 -33.88
C GLU A 520 13.99 -20.07 -33.64
N ILE A 521 13.29 -19.37 -34.54
CA ILE A 521 11.82 -19.29 -34.55
C ILE A 521 11.22 -20.67 -34.81
N ALA A 522 11.74 -21.42 -35.79
CA ALA A 522 11.27 -22.77 -36.08
C ALA A 522 11.52 -23.73 -34.90
N VAL A 523 12.68 -23.64 -34.25
CA VAL A 523 13.00 -24.44 -33.04
C VAL A 523 12.04 -24.10 -31.89
N SER A 524 11.72 -22.83 -31.67
CA SER A 524 10.72 -22.42 -30.67
C SER A 524 9.34 -23.03 -30.95
N LYS A 525 8.86 -22.94 -32.20
CA LYS A 525 7.58 -23.55 -32.62
C LYS A 525 7.57 -25.07 -32.44
N ILE A 526 8.71 -25.73 -32.68
CA ILE A 526 8.86 -27.17 -32.42
C ILE A 526 8.81 -27.47 -30.91
N ARG A 527 9.46 -26.68 -30.05
CA ARG A 527 9.38 -26.84 -28.58
C ARG A 527 7.95 -26.67 -28.07
N GLN A 528 7.23 -25.69 -28.56
CA GLN A 528 5.81 -25.50 -28.23
C GLN A 528 4.97 -26.70 -28.70
N ALA A 529 5.21 -27.23 -29.89
CA ALA A 529 4.53 -28.43 -30.35
C ALA A 529 4.81 -29.65 -29.46
N ILE A 530 6.02 -29.76 -28.88
CA ILE A 530 6.37 -30.78 -27.88
C ILE A 530 5.60 -30.56 -26.57
N ALA A 531 5.53 -29.32 -26.07
CA ALA A 531 4.78 -28.98 -24.86
C ALA A 531 3.28 -29.29 -24.99
N GLU A 532 2.67 -28.98 -26.15
CA GLU A 532 1.26 -29.33 -26.44
C GLU A 532 1.05 -30.86 -26.43
N LYS A 533 2.03 -31.64 -26.91
CA LYS A 533 1.99 -33.10 -26.83
C LYS A 533 2.14 -33.61 -25.39
N GLN A 534 2.96 -32.96 -24.56
CA GLN A 534 3.08 -33.27 -23.13
C GLN A 534 1.78 -32.96 -22.38
N LYS A 535 1.15 -31.83 -22.65
CA LYS A 535 -0.17 -31.48 -22.10
C LYS A 535 -1.26 -32.47 -22.53
N ALA A 536 -1.22 -32.91 -23.79
CA ALA A 536 -2.13 -33.96 -24.29
C ALA A 536 -1.90 -35.31 -23.59
N LEU A 537 -0.64 -35.68 -23.31
CA LEU A 537 -0.26 -36.87 -22.54
C LEU A 537 -0.76 -36.79 -21.09
N GLU A 538 -0.54 -35.67 -20.41
CA GLU A 538 -1.04 -35.45 -19.04
C GLU A 538 -2.57 -35.51 -18.98
N ALA A 539 -3.27 -34.91 -19.94
CA ALA A 539 -4.73 -34.98 -20.03
C ALA A 539 -5.22 -36.42 -20.23
N ILE A 540 -4.53 -37.22 -21.06
CA ILE A 540 -4.82 -38.64 -21.27
C ILE A 540 -4.55 -39.44 -19.98
N ASP A 541 -3.44 -39.18 -19.27
CA ASP A 541 -3.13 -39.87 -18.02
C ASP A 541 -4.12 -39.53 -16.91
N ASN A 542 -4.56 -38.27 -16.83
CA ASN A 542 -5.60 -37.83 -15.90
C ASN A 542 -6.95 -38.49 -16.21
N ALA A 543 -7.34 -38.56 -17.50
CA ALA A 543 -8.53 -39.27 -17.94
C ALA A 543 -8.46 -40.76 -17.56
N ARG A 544 -7.33 -41.42 -17.85
CA ARG A 544 -7.07 -42.82 -17.49
C ARG A 544 -7.15 -43.04 -15.98
N GLN A 545 -6.61 -42.14 -15.16
CA GLN A 545 -6.68 -42.23 -13.70
C GLN A 545 -8.12 -42.04 -13.19
N GLY A 546 -8.88 -41.13 -13.80
CA GLY A 546 -10.32 -40.94 -13.54
C GLY A 546 -11.13 -42.19 -13.86
N GLU A 547 -10.90 -42.80 -15.03
CA GLU A 547 -11.52 -44.06 -15.45
C GLU A 547 -11.12 -45.24 -14.54
N GLN A 548 -9.85 -45.33 -14.16
CA GLN A 548 -9.36 -46.36 -13.24
C GLN A 548 -10.04 -46.23 -11.87
N THR A 549 -10.14 -45.01 -11.33
CA THR A 549 -10.84 -44.74 -10.08
C THR A 549 -12.33 -45.10 -10.17
N ALA A 550 -12.98 -44.80 -11.30
CA ALA A 550 -14.37 -45.19 -11.53
C ALA A 550 -14.53 -46.72 -11.63
N CYS A 551 -13.60 -47.40 -12.29
CA CYS A 551 -13.56 -48.86 -12.40
C CYS A 551 -13.38 -49.52 -11.02
N ASP A 552 -12.49 -49.00 -10.18
CA ASP A 552 -12.26 -49.52 -8.83
C ASP A 552 -13.47 -49.28 -7.92
N ALA A 553 -14.10 -48.11 -8.01
CA ALA A 553 -15.38 -47.85 -7.33
C ALA A 553 -16.47 -48.84 -7.78
N VAL A 554 -16.54 -49.19 -9.08
CA VAL A 554 -17.48 -50.20 -9.57
C VAL A 554 -17.13 -51.61 -9.11
N LYS A 555 -15.84 -51.98 -9.02
CA LYS A 555 -15.43 -53.30 -8.50
C LYS A 555 -15.79 -53.48 -7.03
N GLU A 556 -15.62 -52.44 -6.21
CA GLU A 556 -16.06 -52.45 -4.81
C GLU A 556 -17.57 -52.73 -4.69
N LEU A 557 -18.40 -52.26 -5.63
CA LEU A 557 -19.84 -52.56 -5.67
C LEU A 557 -20.15 -54.05 -5.82
N PHE A 558 -19.34 -54.79 -6.58
CA PHE A 558 -19.59 -56.20 -6.87
C PHE A 558 -18.90 -57.14 -5.88
N ALA A 559 -17.89 -56.67 -5.14
CA ALA A 559 -17.24 -57.42 -4.08
C ALA A 559 -18.05 -57.43 -2.75
N GLY A 560 -18.84 -56.38 -2.49
CA GLY A 560 -19.73 -56.28 -1.32
C GLY A 560 -21.17 -56.62 -1.65
N GLY A 561 -21.60 -57.87 -1.40
CA GLY A 561 -23.00 -58.29 -1.61
C GLY A 561 -24.03 -57.34 -0.99
N LYS A 562 -24.70 -56.55 -1.85
CA LYS A 562 -25.83 -55.62 -1.59
C LYS A 562 -25.86 -54.94 -0.21
N SER A 563 -25.40 -53.70 -0.15
CA SER A 563 -26.07 -52.65 0.65
C SER A 563 -25.93 -51.27 -0.04
N SER A 564 -26.93 -50.42 0.17
CA SER A 564 -27.37 -49.30 -0.68
C SER A 564 -26.31 -48.26 -1.10
N MET A 565 -26.13 -48.06 -2.41
CA MET A 565 -25.51 -46.86 -2.95
C MET A 565 -26.48 -45.69 -2.86
N LYS A 566 -26.05 -44.52 -2.39
CA LYS A 566 -26.89 -43.31 -2.43
C LYS A 566 -26.78 -42.72 -3.83
N LYS A 567 -27.85 -42.10 -4.32
CA LYS A 567 -27.92 -41.42 -5.63
C LYS A 567 -26.73 -40.47 -5.88
N VAL A 568 -26.09 -39.97 -4.82
CA VAL A 568 -24.92 -39.10 -4.84
C VAL A 568 -23.66 -39.78 -5.40
N ASP A 569 -23.46 -41.08 -5.17
CA ASP A 569 -22.24 -41.80 -5.57
C ASP A 569 -22.23 -42.06 -7.09
N ILE A 570 -23.42 -42.33 -7.65
CA ILE A 570 -23.65 -42.42 -9.10
C ILE A 570 -23.40 -41.06 -9.77
N ILE A 571 -23.83 -39.96 -9.15
CA ILE A 571 -23.60 -38.60 -9.66
C ILE A 571 -22.10 -38.27 -9.67
N ILE A 572 -21.36 -38.64 -8.62
CA ILE A 572 -19.90 -38.42 -8.55
C ILE A 572 -19.18 -39.23 -9.63
N ALA A 573 -19.56 -40.48 -9.86
CA ALA A 573 -18.98 -41.29 -10.93
C ALA A 573 -19.29 -40.71 -12.33
N MET A 574 -20.51 -40.23 -12.57
CA MET A 574 -20.87 -39.55 -13.82
C MET A 574 -20.11 -38.24 -14.04
N GLN A 575 -19.91 -37.43 -12.98
CA GLN A 575 -19.11 -36.21 -13.05
C GLN A 575 -17.65 -36.49 -13.40
N LYS A 576 -17.07 -37.57 -12.84
CA LYS A 576 -15.70 -37.99 -13.15
C LYS A 576 -15.55 -38.48 -14.59
N ILE A 577 -16.53 -39.23 -15.11
CA ILE A 577 -16.57 -39.63 -16.53
C ILE A 577 -16.71 -38.41 -17.44
N HIS A 578 -17.57 -37.45 -17.07
CA HIS A 578 -17.72 -36.21 -17.83
C HIS A 578 -16.41 -35.39 -17.86
N SER A 579 -15.72 -35.29 -16.73
CA SER A 579 -14.39 -34.67 -16.64
C SER A 579 -13.37 -35.39 -17.52
N ALA A 580 -13.36 -36.72 -17.55
CA ALA A 580 -12.48 -37.51 -18.41
C ALA A 580 -12.76 -37.27 -19.91
N VAL A 581 -14.04 -37.15 -20.31
CA VAL A 581 -14.43 -36.78 -21.67
C VAL A 581 -13.92 -35.38 -22.04
N GLN A 582 -14.06 -34.40 -21.14
CA GLN A 582 -13.52 -33.05 -21.35
C GLN A 582 -11.99 -33.06 -21.50
N HIS A 583 -11.27 -33.87 -20.72
CA HIS A 583 -9.82 -34.02 -20.87
C HIS A 583 -9.42 -34.68 -22.20
N LEU A 584 -10.20 -35.63 -22.71
CA LEU A 584 -9.98 -36.23 -24.04
C LEU A 584 -10.21 -35.22 -25.17
N GLU A 585 -11.25 -34.37 -25.06
CA GLU A 585 -11.49 -33.28 -26.01
C GLU A 585 -10.35 -32.24 -25.98
N GLN A 586 -9.88 -31.87 -24.78
CA GLN A 586 -8.71 -31.01 -24.60
C GLN A 586 -7.43 -31.61 -25.21
N SER A 587 -7.24 -32.93 -25.07
CA SER A 587 -6.11 -33.65 -25.66
C SER A 587 -6.16 -33.66 -27.19
N ALA A 588 -7.35 -33.89 -27.78
CA ALA A 588 -7.54 -33.84 -29.22
C ALA A 588 -7.25 -32.45 -29.81
N ASP A 589 -7.67 -31.39 -29.12
CA ASP A 589 -7.41 -30.01 -29.55
C ASP A 589 -5.94 -29.61 -29.36
N ALA A 590 -5.28 -30.03 -28.28
CA ALA A 590 -3.84 -29.83 -28.09
C ALA A 590 -3.02 -30.52 -29.19
N LEU A 591 -3.38 -31.75 -29.59
CA LEU A 591 -2.74 -32.48 -30.69
C LEU A 591 -2.93 -31.77 -32.04
N ARG A 592 -4.13 -31.24 -32.32
CA ARG A 592 -4.38 -30.44 -33.54
C ARG A 592 -3.53 -29.17 -33.57
N LYS A 593 -3.50 -28.41 -32.47
CA LYS A 593 -2.66 -27.21 -32.33
C LYS A 593 -1.18 -27.53 -32.52
N SER A 594 -0.73 -28.65 -31.96
CA SER A 594 0.64 -29.13 -32.12
C SER A 594 0.99 -29.42 -33.59
N ILE A 595 0.10 -30.07 -34.35
CA ILE A 595 0.31 -30.34 -35.78
C ILE A 595 0.38 -29.05 -36.59
N GLU A 596 -0.51 -28.08 -36.33
CA GLU A 596 -0.48 -26.80 -37.02
C GLU A 596 0.77 -25.98 -36.69
N LYS A 597 1.25 -26.00 -35.44
CA LYS A 597 2.52 -25.39 -35.04
C LYS A 597 3.73 -26.02 -35.78
N LEU A 598 3.72 -27.34 -35.99
CA LEU A 598 4.78 -28.01 -36.77
C LEU A 598 4.74 -27.63 -38.26
N LYS A 599 3.54 -27.54 -38.86
CA LYS A 599 3.39 -27.05 -40.24
C LYS A 599 3.85 -25.60 -40.36
N ASP A 600 3.52 -24.77 -39.38
CA ASP A 600 3.92 -23.37 -39.38
C ASP A 600 5.44 -23.19 -39.17
N ALA A 601 6.08 -24.06 -38.40
CA ALA A 601 7.54 -24.12 -38.29
C ALA A 601 8.19 -24.41 -39.64
N LEU A 602 7.65 -25.34 -40.43
CA LEU A 602 8.13 -25.65 -41.78
C LEU A 602 7.96 -24.47 -42.75
N ARG A 603 6.81 -23.78 -42.69
CA ARG A 603 6.57 -22.56 -43.49
C ARG A 603 7.54 -21.44 -43.13
N THR A 604 7.89 -21.30 -41.86
CA THR A 604 8.85 -20.29 -41.36
C THR A 604 10.24 -20.48 -41.96
N LEU A 605 10.62 -21.73 -42.25
CA LEU A 605 11.88 -22.08 -42.90
C LEU A 605 11.78 -22.05 -44.44
N GLY A 606 10.65 -21.66 -45.01
CA GLY A 606 10.43 -21.60 -46.46
C GLY A 606 10.01 -22.92 -47.10
N PHE A 607 9.55 -23.90 -46.33
CA PHE A 607 9.04 -25.17 -46.84
C PHE A 607 7.49 -25.20 -46.84
N GLU A 608 6.89 -25.70 -47.92
CA GLU A 608 5.45 -26.02 -47.97
C GLU A 608 5.21 -27.38 -47.25
N PRO A 609 4.42 -27.42 -46.17
CA PRO A 609 4.21 -28.63 -45.34
C PRO A 609 3.24 -29.66 -45.91
#